data_AF-A0A2D5MVH3-F1
#
_entry.id   AF-A0A2D5MVH3-F1
#
_cell.length_a   1.000
_cell.length_b   1.000
_cell.length_c   1.000
_cell.angle_alpha   90.00
_cell.angle_beta   90.00
_cell.angle_gamma   90.00
#
_symmetry.space_group_name_H-M   'P 1'
#
loop_
_entity.id
_entity.type
_entity.pdbx_description
1 polymer ?
#
loop_
_entity_poly.entity_id
_entity_poly.type
_entity_poly.pdbx_seq_one_letter_code
_entity_poly.pdbx_strand_id
1 'polypeptide(L)'
;MKPTTASKRKVFCLQKLTEYYSGTSYCSCFVAPWLCPEPSVRVWQPQEPKNTAIVKAVNVWIELLQKCDNVFIQKILYEWIDLNHLKIVHLDYKNLPTLNMVSFENKQITDNFIAQIIMDILPPCKQSKDKSKILHLLSKACPKRCQIRNLKEIVLQYATDDDETYHFLLEVMKKSLFGTYSHCKEMLCFEGRHVFYSMFVYQMSNKSFFLKWFSNNNHQIFIFFCLKEFLCDAIWQVKSVYNFIEKKWKWSVFEKQVVQSMDSARKILNTIAKREHKLLHRGDWILSVESFLQQVSKQHIKLFRTSNAISFYSKTKTLLNKYIVSENANMPVNHCIGCFLWSFMQRTKDEKIIFSLLRHFSIPQDIINHLMNERFTQVHFSSLTCKQLFVLKEFCRLMDLRKGTSIFILPQHLYEKQRAALLLKESLCLDPPQSLGYICFVCNDIKFFLTKVSNSSRHSNRLARGSLRVVVDNNSESLKLVCGRKPERHVKNSKKKWKDDQKAISRKMFKEKQRNFLSKQCIDTPLQEIDLLGHSLQFNNKMITLCTTCANVCLIEANSLSYSTEINCKVCHMTKKDVCIKCQAETACNRILVYNTKKPLLHKAPMCNSCTTIYAQKQPVMI
;
A
#
# COMPACT_ATOMS: atom_id res chain seq x y z
N MET A 1 29.19 10.61 -35.28
CA MET A 1 28.74 9.90 -34.06
C MET A 1 27.98 10.88 -33.16
N LYS A 2 26.80 10.53 -32.64
CA LYS A 2 26.09 11.39 -31.67
C LYS A 2 26.88 11.40 -30.35
N PRO A 3 27.14 12.57 -29.73
CA PRO A 3 27.90 12.63 -28.48
C PRO A 3 27.16 11.88 -27.36
N THR A 4 27.91 11.11 -26.56
CA THR A 4 27.38 10.39 -25.40
C THR A 4 26.79 11.37 -24.37
N THR A 5 25.87 10.90 -23.54
CA THR A 5 25.27 11.71 -22.45
C THR A 5 26.33 12.29 -21.51
N ALA A 6 27.40 11.55 -21.22
CA ALA A 6 28.53 12.02 -20.42
C ALA A 6 29.31 13.16 -21.10
N SER A 7 29.52 13.07 -22.42
CA SER A 7 30.17 14.14 -23.21
C SER A 7 29.34 15.43 -23.18
N LYS A 8 28.02 15.33 -23.38
CA LYS A 8 27.11 16.49 -23.29
C LYS A 8 27.10 17.12 -21.89
N ARG A 9 27.03 16.32 -20.83
CA ARG A 9 27.09 16.81 -19.44
C ARG A 9 28.40 17.53 -19.16
N LYS A 10 29.52 16.96 -19.58
CA LYS A 10 30.84 17.57 -19.43
C LYS A 10 30.95 18.91 -20.15
N VAL A 11 30.46 19.00 -21.38
CA VAL A 11 30.43 20.26 -22.15
C VAL A 11 29.54 21.29 -21.44
N PHE A 12 28.37 20.89 -20.96
CA PHE A 12 27.47 21.78 -20.23
C PHE A 12 28.08 22.31 -18.93
N CYS A 13 28.67 21.43 -18.09
CA CYS A 13 29.33 21.85 -16.85
C CYS A 13 30.49 22.80 -17.14
N LEU A 14 31.33 22.45 -18.13
CA LEU A 14 32.46 23.29 -18.54
C LEU A 14 31.99 24.67 -18.98
N GLN A 15 31.01 24.73 -19.88
CA GLN A 15 30.44 25.98 -20.36
C GLN A 15 29.93 26.85 -19.22
N LYS A 16 29.15 26.29 -18.30
CA LYS A 16 28.58 27.05 -17.17
C LYS A 16 29.64 27.54 -16.19
N LEU A 17 30.69 26.76 -15.93
CA LEU A 17 31.79 27.17 -15.06
C LEU A 17 32.65 28.25 -15.72
N THR A 18 32.99 28.10 -17.01
CA THR A 18 33.76 29.10 -17.75
C THR A 18 32.99 30.41 -17.91
N GLU A 19 31.68 30.36 -18.18
CA GLU A 19 30.82 31.55 -18.22
C GLU A 19 30.81 32.27 -16.86
N TYR A 20 30.63 31.53 -15.76
CA TYR A 20 30.52 32.12 -14.42
C TYR A 20 31.85 32.72 -13.92
N TYR A 21 32.98 32.04 -14.20
CA TYR A 21 34.30 32.49 -13.79
C TYR A 21 35.01 33.32 -14.87
N SER A 22 34.31 33.75 -15.92
CA SER A 22 34.84 34.60 -16.97
C SER A 22 35.41 35.90 -16.39
N GLY A 23 36.59 36.31 -16.86
CA GLY A 23 37.29 37.49 -16.35
C GLY A 23 37.94 37.34 -14.97
N THR A 24 37.86 36.15 -14.35
CA THR A 24 38.55 35.86 -13.06
C THR A 24 39.80 35.01 -13.28
N SER A 25 40.66 34.94 -12.26
CA SER A 25 41.82 34.04 -12.22
C SER A 25 41.45 32.54 -12.25
N TYR A 26 40.16 32.21 -12.15
CA TYR A 26 39.66 30.83 -12.15
C TYR A 26 39.15 30.35 -13.51
N CYS A 27 39.07 31.21 -14.52
CA CYS A 27 38.52 30.87 -15.84
C CYS A 27 39.24 29.66 -16.50
N SER A 28 40.56 29.60 -16.35
CA SER A 28 41.43 28.56 -16.90
C SER A 28 41.53 27.29 -16.05
N CYS A 29 40.84 27.21 -14.90
CA CYS A 29 40.92 26.07 -13.98
C CYS A 29 40.19 24.82 -14.48
N PHE A 30 39.35 24.92 -15.50
CA PHE A 30 38.47 23.84 -15.95
C PHE A 30 38.90 23.21 -17.28
N VAL A 31 39.91 23.77 -17.95
CA VAL A 31 40.42 23.29 -19.24
C VAL A 31 41.90 22.92 -19.09
N ALA A 32 42.32 21.78 -19.63
CA ALA A 32 43.74 21.41 -19.66
C ALA A 32 44.53 22.47 -20.44
N PRO A 33 45.71 22.92 -19.97
CA PRO A 33 46.57 22.29 -18.94
C PRO A 33 46.23 22.62 -17.47
N TRP A 34 45.07 23.21 -17.18
CA TRP A 34 44.59 23.62 -15.85
C TRP A 34 45.51 24.64 -15.19
N LEU A 35 45.52 25.85 -15.75
CA LEU A 35 46.26 26.98 -15.17
C LEU A 35 45.47 27.50 -13.97
N CYS A 36 45.87 27.06 -12.78
CA CYS A 36 45.19 27.34 -11.53
C CYS A 36 46.04 28.22 -10.59
N PRO A 37 45.42 29.17 -9.85
CA PRO A 37 46.09 29.86 -8.75
C PRO A 37 46.46 28.87 -7.62
N GLU A 38 47.38 29.25 -6.74
CA GLU A 38 47.75 28.40 -5.61
C GLU A 38 46.59 28.33 -4.60
N PRO A 39 46.08 27.13 -4.27
CA PRO A 39 44.98 27.00 -3.32
C PRO A 39 45.44 27.35 -1.90
N SER A 40 44.58 27.99 -1.13
CA SER A 40 44.89 28.38 0.26
C SER A 40 45.06 27.18 1.18
N VAL A 41 44.31 26.11 0.93
CA VAL A 41 44.36 24.86 1.68
C VAL A 41 44.34 23.68 0.71
N ARG A 42 45.33 22.80 0.82
CA ARG A 42 45.38 21.55 0.05
C ARG A 42 44.66 20.44 0.80
N VAL A 43 43.37 20.26 0.51
CA VAL A 43 42.50 19.23 1.10
C VAL A 43 42.82 17.83 0.55
N TRP A 44 43.13 17.73 -0.75
CA TRP A 44 43.50 16.46 -1.40
C TRP A 44 45.00 16.43 -1.72
N GLN A 45 45.67 15.38 -1.27
CA GLN A 45 47.11 15.19 -1.41
C GLN A 45 47.39 13.72 -1.77
N PRO A 46 47.49 13.37 -3.06
CA PRO A 46 47.83 12.00 -3.46
C PRO A 46 49.25 11.65 -3.03
N GLN A 47 49.51 10.37 -2.78
CA GLN A 47 50.83 9.90 -2.30
C GLN A 47 51.97 10.19 -3.28
N GLU A 48 51.70 10.20 -4.60
CA GLU A 48 52.66 10.58 -5.63
C GLU A 48 52.03 11.54 -6.64
N PRO A 49 52.26 12.86 -6.53
CA PRO A 49 51.68 13.85 -7.44
C PRO A 49 52.46 13.89 -8.76
N LYS A 50 52.42 12.81 -9.56
CA LYS A 50 53.04 12.79 -10.90
C LYS A 50 52.46 13.85 -11.85
N ASN A 51 51.21 14.25 -11.62
CA ASN A 51 50.54 15.33 -12.32
C ASN A 51 50.18 16.45 -11.34
N THR A 52 51.11 17.37 -11.11
CA THR A 52 50.92 18.49 -10.16
C THR A 52 49.81 19.45 -10.60
N ALA A 53 49.58 19.59 -11.92
CA ALA A 53 48.55 20.47 -12.47
C ALA A 53 47.13 20.02 -12.10
N ILE A 54 46.79 18.73 -12.26
CA ILE A 54 45.46 18.23 -11.87
C ILE A 54 45.27 18.22 -10.35
N VAL A 55 46.32 17.94 -9.56
CA VAL A 55 46.27 18.04 -8.10
C VAL A 55 45.96 19.47 -7.66
N LYS A 56 46.62 20.44 -8.29
CA LYS A 56 46.35 21.86 -8.07
C LYS A 56 44.93 22.22 -8.48
N ALA A 57 44.48 21.78 -9.66
CA ALA A 57 43.14 22.05 -10.16
C ALA A 57 42.04 21.53 -9.24
N VAL A 58 42.14 20.28 -8.79
CA VAL A 58 41.17 19.68 -7.87
C VAL A 58 41.11 20.44 -6.55
N ASN A 59 42.26 20.80 -5.97
CA ASN A 59 42.26 21.60 -4.74
C ASN A 59 41.65 22.99 -4.94
N VAL A 60 41.87 23.63 -6.09
CA VAL A 60 41.17 24.88 -6.44
C VAL A 60 39.67 24.65 -6.60
N TRP A 61 39.21 23.56 -7.22
CA TRP A 61 37.77 23.27 -7.31
C TRP A 61 37.14 23.05 -5.92
N ILE A 62 37.86 22.41 -4.99
CA ILE A 62 37.43 22.25 -3.59
C ILE A 62 37.34 23.60 -2.88
N GLU A 63 38.33 24.48 -3.07
CA GLU A 63 38.31 25.82 -2.50
C GLU A 63 37.15 26.66 -3.07
N LEU A 64 36.92 26.58 -4.39
CA LEU A 64 35.80 27.24 -5.04
C LEU A 64 34.45 26.75 -4.52
N LEU A 65 34.30 25.46 -4.18
CA LEU A 65 33.09 24.95 -3.53
C LEU A 65 32.83 25.62 -2.16
N GLN A 66 33.87 25.97 -1.42
CA GLN A 66 33.74 26.62 -0.12
C GLN A 66 33.46 28.13 -0.24
N LYS A 67 33.99 28.77 -1.29
CA LYS A 67 33.87 30.22 -1.52
C LYS A 67 32.68 30.64 -2.40
N CYS A 68 32.11 29.72 -3.17
CA CYS A 68 31.03 30.05 -4.10
C CYS A 68 29.70 30.17 -3.36
N ASP A 69 29.10 31.36 -3.30
CA ASP A 69 27.78 31.54 -2.67
C ASP A 69 26.62 31.07 -3.55
N ASN A 70 26.86 30.89 -4.86
CA ASN A 70 25.84 30.49 -5.81
C ASN A 70 25.62 28.97 -5.77
N VAL A 71 24.50 28.55 -5.17
CA VAL A 71 24.10 27.13 -5.03
C VAL A 71 24.04 26.38 -6.36
N PHE A 72 23.61 27.03 -7.45
CA PHE A 72 23.60 26.41 -8.77
C PHE A 72 25.02 26.10 -9.24
N ILE A 73 25.93 27.07 -9.12
CA ILE A 73 27.34 26.88 -9.50
C ILE A 73 28.04 25.86 -8.60
N GLN A 74 27.74 25.84 -7.28
CA GLN A 74 28.22 24.77 -6.41
C GLN A 74 27.81 23.38 -6.90
N LYS A 75 26.54 23.20 -7.33
CA LYS A 75 26.08 21.94 -7.93
C LYS A 75 26.87 21.59 -9.19
N ILE A 76 27.09 22.56 -10.08
CA ILE A 76 27.90 22.34 -11.29
C ILE A 76 29.36 22.00 -10.96
N LEU A 77 29.96 22.63 -9.94
CA LEU A 77 31.31 22.30 -9.46
C LEU A 77 31.39 20.88 -8.91
N TYR A 78 30.40 20.44 -8.12
CA TYR A 78 30.34 19.05 -7.66
C TYR A 78 30.21 18.07 -8.83
N GLU A 79 29.34 18.35 -9.81
CA GLU A 79 29.25 17.53 -11.02
C GLU A 79 30.56 17.49 -11.80
N TRP A 80 31.27 18.61 -11.86
CA TRP A 80 32.58 18.70 -12.51
C TRP A 80 33.64 17.84 -11.81
N ILE A 81 33.64 17.85 -10.48
CA ILE A 81 34.49 16.96 -9.67
C ILE A 81 34.12 15.50 -9.93
N ASP A 82 32.83 15.15 -9.94
CA ASP A 82 32.36 13.78 -10.21
C ASP A 82 32.79 13.30 -11.61
N LEU A 83 32.69 14.17 -12.63
CA LEU A 83 33.12 13.87 -14.01
C LEU A 83 34.63 13.63 -14.14
N ASN A 84 35.44 14.21 -13.24
CA ASN A 84 36.88 14.02 -13.22
C ASN A 84 37.33 13.03 -12.13
N HIS A 85 36.39 12.46 -11.35
CA HIS A 85 36.72 11.70 -10.15
C HIS A 85 37.50 10.42 -10.44
N LEU A 86 37.27 9.78 -11.58
CA LEU A 86 38.10 8.65 -12.03
C LEU A 86 39.58 9.02 -12.15
N LYS A 87 39.89 10.24 -12.63
CA LYS A 87 41.27 10.71 -12.72
C LYS A 87 41.87 10.96 -11.33
N ILE A 88 41.06 11.51 -10.42
CA ILE A 88 41.44 11.75 -9.01
C ILE A 88 41.84 10.41 -8.38
N VAL A 89 40.95 9.42 -8.45
CA VAL A 89 41.19 8.11 -7.85
C VAL A 89 42.32 7.35 -8.55
N HIS A 90 42.49 7.48 -9.87
CA HIS A 90 43.62 6.87 -10.57
C HIS A 90 44.97 7.37 -10.05
N LEU A 91 45.07 8.66 -9.71
CA LEU A 91 46.28 9.25 -9.13
C LEU A 91 46.56 8.75 -7.71
N ASP A 92 45.51 8.42 -6.95
CA ASP A 92 45.67 7.85 -5.61
C ASP A 92 46.08 6.37 -5.64
N TYR A 93 45.71 5.60 -6.67
CA TYR A 93 45.79 4.12 -6.62
C TYR A 93 46.64 3.41 -7.71
N LYS A 94 47.38 4.12 -8.58
CA LYS A 94 48.43 3.66 -9.56
C LYS A 94 48.22 2.43 -10.46
N ASN A 95 47.77 1.27 -9.94
CA ASN A 95 47.82 -0.04 -10.60
C ASN A 95 46.44 -0.57 -11.02
N LEU A 96 45.44 0.29 -11.14
CA LEU A 96 44.09 -0.17 -11.42
C LEU A 96 43.81 -0.17 -12.92
N PRO A 97 43.29 -1.29 -13.46
CA PRO A 97 42.94 -1.35 -14.86
C PRO A 97 41.91 -0.28 -15.16
N THR A 98 42.13 0.46 -16.25
CA THR A 98 41.23 1.45 -16.89
C THR A 98 39.89 0.86 -17.36
N LEU A 99 39.53 -0.32 -16.84
CA LEU A 99 38.40 -1.13 -17.26
C LEU A 99 37.10 -0.42 -16.91
N ASN A 100 36.46 0.04 -17.99
CA ASN A 100 35.12 0.57 -18.10
C ASN A 100 34.92 1.96 -17.48
N MET A 101 35.26 2.98 -18.28
CA MET A 101 34.75 4.37 -18.18
C MET A 101 33.22 4.41 -18.39
N VAL A 102 32.47 3.67 -17.60
CA VAL A 102 31.02 3.78 -17.53
C VAL A 102 30.71 4.99 -16.67
N SER A 103 29.77 5.81 -17.12
CA SER A 103 29.21 6.92 -16.37
C SER A 103 28.90 6.49 -14.94
N PHE A 104 29.43 7.21 -13.94
CA PHE A 104 29.22 6.89 -12.52
C PHE A 104 27.72 6.80 -12.16
N GLU A 105 26.88 7.57 -12.85
CA GLU A 105 25.42 7.49 -12.77
C GLU A 105 24.83 6.95 -14.08
N ASN A 106 23.93 5.97 -13.99
CA ASN A 106 23.13 5.48 -15.11
C ASN A 106 21.65 5.90 -14.94
N LYS A 107 21.31 7.06 -15.51
CA LYS A 107 19.95 7.61 -15.42
C LYS A 107 18.87 6.71 -16.07
N GLN A 108 19.23 5.94 -17.09
CA GLN A 108 18.27 5.06 -17.78
C GLN A 108 17.64 4.05 -16.82
N ILE A 109 18.44 3.51 -15.89
CA ILE A 109 17.96 2.54 -14.90
C ILE A 109 16.91 3.16 -13.99
N THR A 110 17.04 4.44 -13.61
CA THR A 110 16.03 5.10 -12.76
C THR A 110 14.81 5.58 -13.54
N ASP A 111 15.01 6.06 -14.77
CA ASP A 111 13.97 6.73 -15.54
C ASP A 111 12.93 5.73 -16.09
N ASN A 112 13.35 4.49 -16.38
CA ASN A 112 12.49 3.41 -16.86
C ASN A 112 11.31 3.08 -15.91
N PHE A 113 11.45 3.38 -14.61
CA PHE A 113 10.44 3.03 -13.62
C PHE A 113 9.45 4.14 -13.32
N ILE A 114 9.64 5.37 -13.79
CA ILE A 114 8.77 6.51 -13.43
C ILE A 114 7.32 6.24 -13.83
N ALA A 115 7.09 5.82 -15.08
CA ALA A 115 5.74 5.49 -15.57
C ALA A 115 5.11 4.33 -14.79
N GLN A 116 5.91 3.32 -14.46
CA GLN A 116 5.45 2.15 -13.70
C GLN A 116 5.12 2.50 -12.24
N ILE A 117 5.93 3.33 -11.58
CA ILE A 117 5.64 3.83 -10.22
C ILE A 117 4.26 4.50 -10.20
N ILE A 118 3.95 5.30 -11.22
CA ILE A 118 2.68 6.01 -11.33
C ILE A 118 1.51 5.03 -11.48
N MET A 119 1.65 4.03 -12.34
CA MET A 119 0.58 3.08 -12.66
C MET A 119 0.40 1.99 -11.59
N ASP A 120 1.47 1.61 -10.88
CA ASP A 120 1.48 0.40 -10.06
C ASP A 120 1.64 0.62 -8.56
N ILE A 121 2.23 1.74 -8.15
CA ILE A 121 2.54 2.02 -6.74
C ILE A 121 1.57 3.05 -6.16
N LEU A 122 1.17 4.05 -6.94
CA LEU A 122 0.25 5.09 -6.49
C LEU A 122 -1.20 4.62 -6.34
N PRO A 123 -1.81 3.94 -7.35
CA PRO A 123 -3.04 3.20 -7.12
C PRO A 123 -2.68 1.95 -6.30
N PRO A 124 -3.25 1.78 -5.09
CA PRO A 124 -2.85 0.69 -4.22
C PRO A 124 -3.36 -0.64 -4.77
N CYS A 125 -2.52 -1.37 -5.51
CA CYS A 125 -2.84 -2.70 -5.99
C CYS A 125 -2.40 -3.75 -4.96
N LYS A 126 -3.33 -4.62 -4.52
CA LYS A 126 -3.07 -5.67 -3.51
C LYS A 126 -2.28 -6.87 -4.06
N GLN A 127 -2.20 -7.01 -5.39
CA GLN A 127 -1.41 -8.05 -6.04
C GLN A 127 -0.01 -7.49 -6.32
N SER A 128 0.94 -7.78 -5.42
CA SER A 128 2.33 -7.29 -5.54
C SER A 128 3.36 -8.39 -5.78
N LYS A 129 2.92 -9.66 -5.97
CA LYS A 129 3.82 -10.80 -6.16
C LYS A 129 4.22 -11.03 -7.62
N ASP A 130 3.35 -10.66 -8.57
CA ASP A 130 3.61 -10.79 -10.01
C ASP A 130 4.19 -9.51 -10.62
N LYS A 131 4.67 -8.57 -9.79
CA LYS A 131 5.26 -7.30 -10.21
C LYS A 131 6.77 -7.42 -10.34
N SER A 132 7.40 -6.49 -11.08
CA SER A 132 8.86 -6.39 -11.10
C SER A 132 9.41 -6.26 -9.66
N LYS A 133 10.57 -6.88 -9.42
CA LYS A 133 11.22 -6.92 -8.10
C LYS A 133 11.48 -5.51 -7.56
N ILE A 134 11.87 -4.58 -8.43
CA ILE A 134 12.07 -3.14 -8.14
C ILE A 134 10.75 -2.48 -7.72
N LEU A 135 9.66 -2.66 -8.45
CA LEU A 135 8.36 -2.08 -8.06
C LEU A 135 7.86 -2.62 -6.73
N HIS A 136 8.12 -3.91 -6.44
CA HIS A 136 7.80 -4.46 -5.14
C HIS A 136 8.64 -3.82 -4.03
N LEU A 137 9.95 -3.62 -4.21
CA LEU A 137 10.81 -2.90 -3.26
C LEU A 137 10.31 -1.47 -3.01
N LEU A 138 10.02 -0.73 -4.07
CA LEU A 138 9.49 0.64 -3.99
C LEU A 138 8.11 0.68 -3.30
N SER A 139 7.26 -0.33 -3.52
CA SER A 139 5.98 -0.44 -2.82
C SER A 139 6.14 -0.61 -1.30
N LYS A 140 7.28 -1.15 -0.83
CA LYS A 140 7.59 -1.28 0.60
C LYS A 140 8.05 0.04 1.21
N ALA A 141 8.78 0.85 0.45
CA ALA A 141 9.22 2.20 0.82
C ALA A 141 8.07 3.22 0.82
N CYS A 142 7.01 2.95 0.06
CA CYS A 142 5.83 3.80 0.00
C CYS A 142 5.19 3.99 1.40
N PRO A 143 4.82 5.22 1.79
CA PRO A 143 4.26 5.51 3.11
C PRO A 143 2.96 4.76 3.45
N LYS A 144 2.25 4.15 2.48
CA LYS A 144 1.09 3.23 2.69
C LYS A 144 1.49 1.91 3.37
N ARG A 145 2.63 1.35 2.96
CA ARG A 145 3.08 0.00 3.32
C ARG A 145 4.46 0.04 3.97
N CYS A 146 4.87 1.18 4.52
CA CYS A 146 6.13 1.44 5.20
C CYS A 146 6.42 0.34 6.26
N GLN A 147 7.02 -0.75 5.79
CA GLN A 147 7.24 -2.02 6.47
C GLN A 147 8.69 -2.40 6.19
N ILE A 148 9.57 -2.00 7.11
CA ILE A 148 10.98 -2.37 7.07
C ILE A 148 11.17 -3.86 7.40
N ARG A 149 10.16 -4.50 8.03
CA ARG A 149 10.20 -5.92 8.36
C ARG A 149 10.46 -6.75 7.11
N ASN A 150 11.53 -7.53 7.16
CA ASN A 150 12.00 -8.43 6.11
C ASN A 150 12.53 -7.72 4.87
N LEU A 151 12.75 -6.39 4.90
CA LEU A 151 13.36 -5.70 3.76
C LEU A 151 14.75 -6.26 3.45
N LYS A 152 15.53 -6.60 4.49
CA LYS A 152 16.82 -7.27 4.35
C LYS A 152 16.72 -8.55 3.50
N GLU A 153 15.80 -9.44 3.85
CA GLU A 153 15.59 -10.71 3.13
C GLU A 153 15.18 -10.47 1.67
N ILE A 154 14.26 -9.53 1.45
CA ILE A 154 13.76 -9.19 0.11
C ILE A 154 14.88 -8.61 -0.76
N VAL A 155 15.67 -7.67 -0.22
CA VAL A 155 16.79 -7.06 -0.95
C VAL A 155 17.85 -8.11 -1.27
N LEU A 156 18.23 -8.96 -0.31
CA LEU A 156 19.21 -10.02 -0.53
C LEU A 156 18.72 -11.00 -1.61
N GLN A 157 17.47 -11.44 -1.54
CA GLN A 157 16.89 -12.33 -2.53
C GLN A 157 16.86 -11.67 -3.91
N TYR A 158 16.31 -10.45 -4.01
CA TYR A 158 16.10 -9.81 -5.30
C TYR A 158 17.39 -9.37 -5.96
N ALA A 159 18.32 -8.80 -5.18
CA ALA A 159 19.63 -8.48 -5.71
C ALA A 159 20.36 -9.75 -6.13
N THR A 160 20.25 -10.88 -5.41
CA THR A 160 20.85 -12.16 -5.84
C THR A 160 20.26 -12.64 -7.17
N ASP A 161 18.93 -12.65 -7.27
CA ASP A 161 18.19 -13.26 -8.38
C ASP A 161 18.02 -12.35 -9.61
N ASP A 162 18.33 -11.05 -9.52
CA ASP A 162 18.09 -10.06 -10.58
C ASP A 162 19.11 -8.92 -10.56
N ASP A 163 19.92 -8.85 -11.62
CA ASP A 163 20.97 -7.84 -11.77
C ASP A 163 20.41 -6.43 -11.95
N GLU A 164 19.23 -6.28 -12.57
CA GLU A 164 18.59 -4.97 -12.73
C GLU A 164 18.24 -4.38 -11.36
N THR A 165 17.68 -5.19 -10.44
CA THR A 165 17.43 -4.78 -9.06
C THR A 165 18.70 -4.38 -8.33
N TYR A 166 19.78 -5.15 -8.48
CA TYR A 166 21.06 -4.81 -7.87
C TYR A 166 21.62 -3.47 -8.38
N HIS A 167 21.65 -3.27 -9.70
CA HIS A 167 22.11 -2.01 -10.28
C HIS A 167 21.21 -0.82 -9.89
N PHE A 168 19.90 -1.02 -9.87
CA PHE A 168 18.94 -0.02 -9.40
C PHE A 168 19.23 0.42 -7.95
N LEU A 169 19.49 -0.53 -7.06
CA LEU A 169 19.83 -0.22 -5.67
C LEU A 169 21.12 0.60 -5.56
N LEU A 170 22.16 0.26 -6.33
CA LEU A 170 23.39 1.05 -6.37
C LEU A 170 23.15 2.47 -6.86
N GLU A 171 22.37 2.66 -7.93
CA GLU A 171 22.07 3.99 -8.47
C GLU A 171 21.28 4.85 -7.50
N VAL A 172 20.27 4.27 -6.84
CA VAL A 172 19.49 4.98 -5.83
C VAL A 172 20.37 5.34 -4.62
N MET A 173 21.26 4.45 -4.18
CA MET A 173 22.21 4.73 -3.11
C MET A 173 23.19 5.85 -3.47
N LYS A 174 23.77 5.82 -4.69
CA LYS A 174 24.68 6.87 -5.16
C LYS A 174 24.00 8.24 -5.16
N LYS A 175 22.82 8.35 -5.79
CA LYS A 175 22.08 9.61 -5.86
C LYS A 175 21.73 10.15 -4.47
N SER A 176 21.29 9.26 -3.57
CA SER A 176 21.00 9.61 -2.18
C SER A 176 22.25 10.01 -1.39
N LEU A 177 23.38 9.31 -1.51
CA LEU A 177 24.60 9.68 -0.77
C LEU A 177 25.17 11.01 -1.26
N PHE A 178 25.27 11.18 -2.57
CA PHE A 178 25.89 12.35 -3.18
C PHE A 178 24.98 13.59 -3.13
N GLY A 179 23.67 13.38 -2.92
CA GLY A 179 22.67 14.45 -2.86
C GLY A 179 22.36 15.03 -4.24
N THR A 180 22.28 14.18 -5.27
CA THR A 180 22.11 14.63 -6.68
C THR A 180 20.65 14.79 -7.11
N TYR A 181 19.68 14.49 -6.24
CA TYR A 181 18.28 14.80 -6.53
C TYR A 181 18.01 16.31 -6.50
N SER A 182 17.03 16.77 -7.26
CA SER A 182 16.75 18.21 -7.40
C SER A 182 16.36 18.87 -6.08
N HIS A 183 15.72 18.12 -5.19
CA HIS A 183 15.21 18.59 -3.90
C HIS A 183 16.24 18.55 -2.76
N CYS A 184 17.42 17.94 -2.97
CA CYS A 184 18.47 17.89 -1.94
C CYS A 184 19.03 19.29 -1.67
N LYS A 185 19.21 19.61 -0.39
CA LYS A 185 19.85 20.86 0.05
C LYS A 185 21.29 20.63 0.50
N GLU A 186 21.57 19.44 1.00
CA GLU A 186 22.90 19.05 1.44
C GLU A 186 23.51 18.09 0.43
N MET A 187 24.73 18.40 -0.01
CA MET A 187 25.53 17.52 -0.85
C MET A 187 26.68 16.95 -0.03
N LEU A 188 27.13 15.76 -0.42
CA LEU A 188 28.33 15.16 0.16
C LEU A 188 29.56 16.01 -0.19
N CYS A 189 30.43 16.28 0.78
CA CYS A 189 31.66 17.04 0.56
C CYS A 189 32.68 16.23 -0.24
N PHE A 190 33.77 16.87 -0.69
CA PHE A 190 34.79 16.21 -1.51
C PHE A 190 35.36 14.95 -0.84
N GLU A 191 35.72 15.04 0.43
CA GLU A 191 36.30 13.94 1.21
C GLU A 191 35.35 12.74 1.27
N GLY A 192 34.06 13.03 1.51
CA GLY A 192 33.01 12.01 1.52
C GLY A 192 32.82 11.39 0.15
N ARG A 193 32.73 12.22 -0.89
CA ARG A 193 32.60 11.77 -2.28
C ARG A 193 33.76 10.88 -2.66
N HIS A 194 34.98 11.24 -2.30
CA HIS A 194 36.16 10.47 -2.62
C HIS A 194 36.15 9.06 -2.04
N VAL A 195 35.78 8.93 -0.76
CA VAL A 195 35.63 7.64 -0.10
C VAL A 195 34.50 6.81 -0.72
N PHE A 196 33.31 7.39 -0.86
CA PHE A 196 32.16 6.65 -1.38
C PHE A 196 32.30 6.31 -2.87
N TYR A 197 32.91 7.19 -3.66
CA TYR A 197 33.20 6.92 -5.07
C TYR A 197 34.12 5.71 -5.21
N SER A 198 35.21 5.69 -4.44
CA SER A 198 36.14 4.56 -4.39
C SER A 198 35.45 3.27 -3.94
N MET A 199 34.61 3.35 -2.89
CA MET A 199 33.78 2.23 -2.43
C MET A 199 32.83 1.72 -3.53
N PHE A 200 32.17 2.61 -4.28
CA PHE A 200 31.25 2.21 -5.33
C PHE A 200 31.94 1.56 -6.53
N VAL A 201 33.08 2.12 -6.94
CA VAL A 201 33.83 1.63 -8.10
C VAL A 201 34.56 0.33 -7.79
N TYR A 202 35.18 0.20 -6.61
CA TYR A 202 36.08 -0.93 -6.30
C TYR A 202 35.44 -2.06 -5.52
N GLN A 203 34.45 -1.76 -4.68
CA GLN A 203 33.88 -2.75 -3.77
C GLN A 203 32.43 -3.07 -4.15
N MET A 204 31.57 -2.05 -4.21
CA MET A 204 30.14 -2.27 -4.43
C MET A 204 29.78 -2.66 -5.85
N SER A 205 30.66 -2.43 -6.84
CA SER A 205 30.53 -2.94 -8.21
C SER A 205 30.60 -4.47 -8.28
N ASN A 206 31.19 -5.10 -7.26
CA ASN A 206 31.13 -6.54 -7.07
C ASN A 206 29.86 -6.91 -6.31
N LYS A 207 28.91 -7.54 -7.01
CA LYS A 207 27.63 -8.01 -6.46
C LYS A 207 27.80 -8.87 -5.21
N SER A 208 28.78 -9.77 -5.17
CA SER A 208 29.01 -10.63 -4.01
C SER A 208 29.48 -9.86 -2.78
N PHE A 209 30.28 -8.80 -2.99
CA PHE A 209 30.68 -7.90 -1.92
C PHE A 209 29.48 -7.11 -1.40
N PHE A 210 28.67 -6.52 -2.29
CA PHE A 210 27.45 -5.80 -1.91
C PHE A 210 26.52 -6.66 -1.05
N LEU A 211 26.27 -7.91 -1.46
CA LEU A 211 25.40 -8.84 -0.72
C LEU A 211 25.96 -9.14 0.68
N LYS A 212 27.28 -9.37 0.80
CA LYS A 212 27.94 -9.60 2.10
C LYS A 212 27.91 -8.36 2.99
N TRP A 213 28.26 -7.20 2.44
CA TRP A 213 28.24 -5.91 3.13
C TRP A 213 26.84 -5.61 3.68
N PHE A 214 25.81 -5.72 2.83
CA PHE A 214 24.43 -5.48 3.24
C PHE A 214 23.94 -6.50 4.27
N SER A 215 24.33 -7.77 4.15
CA SER A 215 23.96 -8.82 5.09
C SER A 215 24.60 -8.62 6.47
N ASN A 216 25.90 -8.34 6.53
CA ASN A 216 26.64 -8.29 7.78
C ASN A 216 26.29 -7.06 8.63
N ASN A 217 26.14 -5.91 7.98
CA ASN A 217 26.01 -4.62 8.67
C ASN A 217 24.56 -4.13 8.80
N ASN A 218 23.59 -4.89 8.26
CA ASN A 218 22.15 -4.64 8.40
C ASN A 218 21.69 -3.23 7.95
N HIS A 219 22.22 -2.73 6.84
CA HIS A 219 21.90 -1.42 6.25
C HIS A 219 20.49 -1.28 5.64
N GLN A 220 19.54 -2.07 6.13
CA GLN A 220 18.19 -2.08 5.58
C GLN A 220 17.49 -0.73 5.78
N ILE A 221 17.80 0.03 6.84
CA ILE A 221 17.14 1.31 7.12
C ILE A 221 17.72 2.38 6.19
N PHE A 222 19.03 2.40 5.98
CA PHE A 222 19.64 3.28 5.00
C PHE A 222 19.07 3.05 3.59
N ILE A 223 19.06 1.79 3.10
CA ILE A 223 18.47 1.47 1.79
C ILE A 223 16.99 1.88 1.75
N PHE A 224 16.26 1.66 2.84
CA PHE A 224 14.86 2.05 2.92
C PHE A 224 14.64 3.55 2.73
N PHE A 225 15.49 4.40 3.31
CA PHE A 225 15.41 5.84 3.11
C PHE A 225 15.88 6.28 1.71
N CYS A 226 16.89 5.62 1.13
CA CYS A 226 17.30 5.89 -0.25
C CYS A 226 16.15 5.61 -1.23
N LEU A 227 15.45 4.47 -1.07
CA LEU A 227 14.26 4.14 -1.86
C LEU A 227 13.13 5.17 -1.69
N LYS A 228 12.96 5.73 -0.49
CA LYS A 228 11.97 6.79 -0.25
C LYS A 228 12.34 8.10 -0.92
N GLU A 229 13.60 8.51 -0.82
CA GLU A 229 14.09 9.74 -1.43
C GLU A 229 13.97 9.66 -2.96
N PHE A 230 14.30 8.49 -3.54
CA PHE A 230 14.04 8.20 -4.94
C PHE A 230 12.55 8.32 -5.31
N LEU A 231 11.64 7.78 -4.49
CA LEU A 231 10.19 7.91 -4.73
C LEU A 231 9.72 9.38 -4.72
N CYS A 232 10.27 10.21 -3.82
CA CYS A 232 9.98 11.64 -3.80
C CYS A 232 10.40 12.30 -5.12
N ASP A 233 11.62 12.01 -5.59
CA ASP A 233 12.12 12.51 -6.86
C ASP A 233 11.28 12.04 -8.05
N ALA A 234 11.03 10.73 -8.17
CA ALA A 234 10.26 10.15 -9.26
C ALA A 234 8.85 10.74 -9.39
N ILE A 235 8.18 11.02 -8.27
CA ILE A 235 6.87 11.67 -8.25
C ILE A 235 6.98 13.16 -8.63
N TRP A 236 8.03 13.84 -8.18
CA TRP A 236 8.28 15.24 -8.50
C TRP A 236 8.50 15.46 -10.01
N GLN A 237 9.16 14.52 -10.67
CA GLN A 237 9.38 14.54 -12.13
C GLN A 237 8.07 14.54 -12.94
N VAL A 238 6.94 14.11 -12.35
CA VAL A 238 5.62 14.13 -13.01
C VAL A 238 4.65 15.04 -12.26
N LYS A 239 4.62 16.32 -12.64
CA LYS A 239 3.90 17.38 -11.93
C LYS A 239 2.39 17.12 -11.75
N SER A 240 1.74 16.55 -12.77
CA SER A 240 0.30 16.22 -12.71
C SER A 240 -0.01 15.20 -11.62
N VAL A 241 0.85 14.19 -11.49
CA VAL A 241 0.77 13.16 -10.46
C VAL A 241 1.05 13.76 -9.08
N TYR A 242 2.11 14.56 -8.95
CA TYR A 242 2.41 15.26 -7.70
C TYR A 242 1.19 16.05 -7.20
N ASN A 243 0.58 16.88 -8.06
CA ASN A 243 -0.57 17.71 -7.70
C ASN A 243 -1.77 16.87 -7.22
N PHE A 244 -2.03 15.72 -7.87
CA PHE A 244 -3.10 14.81 -7.49
C PHE A 244 -2.84 14.17 -6.11
N ILE A 245 -1.64 13.63 -5.89
CA ILE A 245 -1.24 13.00 -4.63
C ILE A 245 -1.24 14.03 -3.51
N GLU A 246 -0.78 15.26 -3.76
CA GLU A 246 -0.76 16.34 -2.78
C GLU A 246 -2.17 16.66 -2.30
N LYS A 247 -3.11 16.88 -3.24
CA LYS A 247 -4.51 17.16 -2.90
C LYS A 247 -5.15 16.03 -2.11
N LYS A 248 -4.83 14.77 -2.46
CA LYS A 248 -5.48 13.59 -1.88
C LYS A 248 -4.87 13.15 -0.54
N TRP A 249 -3.55 13.32 -0.37
CA TRP A 249 -2.78 12.65 0.68
C TRP A 249 -1.74 13.54 1.37
N LYS A 250 -1.62 14.83 1.01
CA LYS A 250 -0.62 15.77 1.60
C LYS A 250 0.81 15.22 1.50
N TRP A 251 1.20 14.84 0.28
CA TRP A 251 2.51 14.25 -0.04
C TRP A 251 3.68 15.09 0.45
N SER A 252 3.56 16.41 0.39
CA SER A 252 4.56 17.38 0.82
C SER A 252 5.03 17.16 2.26
N VAL A 253 4.19 16.62 3.14
CA VAL A 253 4.56 16.26 4.52
C VAL A 253 5.51 15.05 4.54
N PHE A 254 5.23 14.03 3.73
CA PHE A 254 6.12 12.87 3.58
C PHE A 254 7.45 13.28 2.95
N GLU A 255 7.38 14.02 1.85
CA GLU A 255 8.52 14.53 1.11
C GLU A 255 9.46 15.32 2.02
N LYS A 256 8.95 16.35 2.70
CA LYS A 256 9.76 17.17 3.63
C LYS A 256 10.46 16.31 4.68
N GLN A 257 9.76 15.35 5.28
CA GLN A 257 10.36 14.47 6.29
C GLN A 257 11.49 13.63 5.72
N VAL A 258 11.30 12.99 4.55
CA VAL A 258 12.33 12.16 3.92
C VAL A 258 13.54 12.99 3.51
N VAL A 259 13.32 14.12 2.83
CA VAL A 259 14.39 15.00 2.35
C VAL A 259 15.21 15.57 3.51
N GLN A 260 14.54 16.08 4.55
CA GLN A 260 15.24 16.58 5.74
C GLN A 260 16.07 15.49 6.42
N SER A 261 15.53 14.28 6.51
CA SER A 261 16.24 13.16 7.14
C SER A 261 17.48 12.76 6.35
N MET A 262 17.40 12.73 5.03
CA MET A 262 18.53 12.40 4.17
C MET A 262 19.56 13.53 4.10
N ASP A 263 19.14 14.79 4.10
CA ASP A 263 20.04 15.94 4.25
C ASP A 263 20.78 15.89 5.59
N SER A 264 20.10 15.57 6.70
CA SER A 264 20.75 15.37 8.01
C SER A 264 21.74 14.20 8.00
N ALA A 265 21.41 13.08 7.33
CA ALA A 265 22.34 11.97 7.17
C ALA A 265 23.60 12.41 6.40
N ARG A 266 23.45 13.17 5.31
CA ARG A 266 24.58 13.76 4.56
C ARG A 266 25.42 14.72 5.41
N LYS A 267 24.82 15.53 6.29
CA LYS A 267 25.58 16.37 7.25
C LYS A 267 26.44 15.55 8.21
N ILE A 268 25.89 14.45 8.74
CA ILE A 268 26.62 13.54 9.62
C ILE A 268 27.81 12.94 8.85
N LEU A 269 27.58 12.46 7.63
CA LEU A 269 28.64 11.93 6.77
C LEU A 269 29.70 12.97 6.45
N ASN A 270 29.33 14.22 6.13
CA ASN A 270 30.28 15.31 5.90
C ASN A 270 31.15 15.60 7.12
N THR A 271 30.56 15.52 8.32
CA THR A 271 31.28 15.73 9.59
C THR A 271 32.30 14.62 9.83
N ILE A 272 31.90 13.36 9.59
CA ILE A 272 32.80 12.19 9.68
C ILE A 272 33.91 12.30 8.63
N ALA A 273 33.53 12.57 7.39
CA ALA A 273 34.46 12.64 6.27
C ALA A 273 35.57 13.67 6.49
N LYS A 274 35.24 14.89 6.91
CA LYS A 274 36.24 15.92 7.20
C LYS A 274 37.18 15.54 8.35
N ARG A 275 36.68 14.81 9.36
CA ARG A 275 37.48 14.36 10.51
C ARG A 275 38.39 13.18 10.15
N GLU A 276 37.87 12.23 9.39
CA GLU A 276 38.48 10.93 9.14
C GLU A 276 39.09 10.79 7.76
N HIS A 277 39.07 11.82 6.90
CA HIS A 277 39.59 11.74 5.53
C HIS A 277 41.03 11.19 5.46
N LYS A 278 41.88 11.55 6.43
CA LYS A 278 43.27 11.08 6.50
C LYS A 278 43.41 9.67 7.09
N LEU A 279 42.36 9.14 7.70
CA LEU A 279 42.30 7.82 8.35
C LEU A 279 41.63 6.78 7.44
N LEU A 280 41.60 7.05 6.12
CA LEU A 280 41.06 6.22 5.05
C LEU A 280 41.11 4.72 5.40
N HIS A 281 39.95 4.06 5.27
CA HIS A 281 39.70 2.61 5.35
C HIS A 281 39.34 1.97 6.70
N ARG A 282 39.13 2.71 7.80
CA ARG A 282 38.89 2.05 9.11
C ARG A 282 37.43 1.79 9.52
N GLY A 283 36.41 2.28 8.82
CA GLY A 283 35.03 2.08 9.27
C GLY A 283 33.96 2.17 8.19
N ASP A 284 32.86 1.48 8.42
CA ASP A 284 31.64 1.61 7.62
C ASP A 284 30.88 2.87 8.03
N TRP A 285 31.10 3.96 7.29
CA TRP A 285 30.48 5.26 7.58
C TRP A 285 28.94 5.23 7.49
N ILE A 286 28.35 4.26 6.79
CA ILE A 286 26.89 4.13 6.68
C ILE A 286 26.30 3.65 8.01
N LEU A 287 27.03 2.86 8.81
CA LEU A 287 26.58 2.46 10.15
C LEU A 287 26.30 3.68 11.06
N SER A 288 27.10 4.73 10.93
CA SER A 288 26.95 5.95 11.72
C SER A 288 25.62 6.66 11.47
N VAL A 289 25.13 6.68 10.23
CA VAL A 289 23.83 7.27 9.88
C VAL A 289 22.65 6.33 10.10
N GLU A 290 22.88 5.00 10.10
CA GLU A 290 21.84 3.99 10.32
C GLU A 290 21.12 4.21 11.66
N SER A 291 21.88 4.51 12.72
CA SER A 291 21.36 4.75 14.07
C SER A 291 20.41 5.96 14.12
N PHE A 292 20.78 7.05 13.45
CA PHE A 292 19.98 8.26 13.31
C PHE A 292 18.71 7.97 12.51
N LEU A 293 18.84 7.36 11.33
CA LEU A 293 17.69 7.02 10.47
C LEU A 293 16.72 6.04 11.17
N GLN A 294 17.23 5.16 12.04
CA GLN A 294 16.39 4.28 12.85
C GLN A 294 15.51 5.05 13.84
N GLN A 295 16.03 6.12 14.44
CA GLN A 295 15.25 6.98 15.34
C GLN A 295 14.15 7.73 14.56
N VAL A 296 14.52 8.31 13.41
CA VAL A 296 13.58 8.98 12.50
C VAL A 296 12.47 8.02 12.05
N SER A 297 12.82 6.78 11.69
CA SER A 297 11.87 5.76 11.24
C SER A 297 10.77 5.47 12.27
N LYS A 298 11.10 5.50 13.57
CA LYS A 298 10.11 5.32 14.66
C LYS A 298 9.09 6.45 14.72
N GLN A 299 9.51 7.67 14.38
CA GLN A 299 8.70 8.88 14.38
C GLN A 299 7.99 9.15 13.04
N HIS A 300 8.24 8.31 12.03
CA HIS A 300 7.77 8.55 10.68
C HIS A 300 6.25 8.54 10.56
N ILE A 301 5.71 9.55 9.87
CA ILE A 301 4.25 9.76 9.79
C ILE A 301 3.64 8.68 8.89
N LYS A 302 2.52 8.10 9.35
CA LYS A 302 1.73 7.13 8.58
C LYS A 302 0.59 7.85 7.86
N LEU A 303 0.95 8.75 6.93
CA LEU A 303 0.02 9.60 6.17
C LEU A 303 -0.98 8.78 5.33
N PHE A 304 -0.66 7.52 5.10
CA PHE A 304 -1.20 6.71 4.03
C PHE A 304 -1.82 5.40 4.53
N ARG A 305 -2.23 5.33 5.79
CA ARG A 305 -3.01 4.19 6.28
C ARG A 305 -4.35 4.14 5.53
N THR A 306 -4.45 3.21 4.60
CA THR A 306 -5.73 2.76 4.04
C THR A 306 -6.52 2.09 5.17
N SER A 307 -7.19 2.86 6.02
CA SER A 307 -8.59 2.48 6.25
C SER A 307 -9.21 2.47 4.86
N ASN A 308 -9.65 1.30 4.34
CA ASN A 308 -10.46 1.19 3.11
C ASN A 308 -11.24 2.47 2.97
N ALA A 309 -11.05 3.30 1.92
CA ALA A 309 -11.55 4.68 1.89
C ALA A 309 -13.00 4.72 2.38
N ILE A 310 -13.16 4.94 3.69
CA ILE A 310 -14.45 4.85 4.35
C ILE A 310 -15.07 6.14 3.88
N SER A 311 -16.17 6.05 3.13
CA SER A 311 -16.88 7.25 2.66
C SER A 311 -17.05 8.19 3.85
N PHE A 312 -17.00 9.50 3.60
CA PHE A 312 -17.17 10.48 4.67
C PHE A 312 -18.38 10.13 5.56
N TYR A 313 -19.51 9.77 4.95
CA TYR A 313 -20.72 9.36 5.66
C TYR A 313 -20.56 8.06 6.46
N SER A 314 -19.83 7.06 5.97
CA SER A 314 -19.57 5.83 6.71
C SER A 314 -18.66 6.06 7.92
N LYS A 315 -17.70 6.99 7.79
CA LYS A 315 -16.84 7.44 8.90
C LYS A 315 -17.66 8.20 9.93
N THR A 316 -18.47 9.16 9.48
CA THR A 316 -19.37 9.95 10.32
C THR A 316 -20.38 9.08 11.04
N LYS A 317 -21.03 8.11 10.37
CA LYS A 317 -21.90 7.09 10.98
C LYS A 317 -21.18 6.33 12.11
N THR A 318 -19.93 5.94 11.87
CA THR A 318 -19.13 5.23 12.88
C THR A 318 -18.80 6.12 14.08
N LEU A 319 -18.48 7.40 13.84
CA LEU A 319 -18.20 8.37 14.91
C LEU A 319 -19.46 8.71 15.73
N LEU A 320 -20.60 8.91 15.06
CA LEU A 320 -21.90 9.10 15.71
C LEU A 320 -22.25 7.90 16.60
N ASN A 321 -22.12 6.67 16.08
CA ASN A 321 -22.34 5.47 16.89
C ASN A 321 -21.44 5.39 18.12
N LYS A 322 -20.17 5.83 18.01
CA LYS A 322 -19.26 5.86 19.16
C LYS A 322 -19.70 6.87 20.20
N TYR A 323 -20.13 8.05 19.75
CA TYR A 323 -20.60 9.13 20.62
C TYR A 323 -21.91 8.75 21.34
N ILE A 324 -22.88 8.22 20.61
CA ILE A 324 -24.15 7.73 21.19
C ILE A 324 -23.89 6.68 22.28
N VAL A 325 -22.92 5.78 22.04
CA VAL A 325 -22.55 4.74 23.02
C VAL A 325 -21.76 5.32 24.20
N SER A 326 -20.94 6.37 24.01
CA SER A 326 -20.22 7.01 25.13
C SER A 326 -21.16 7.75 26.07
N GLU A 327 -22.14 8.46 25.51
CA GLU A 327 -23.15 9.22 26.27
C GLU A 327 -24.23 8.33 26.89
N ASN A 328 -24.21 7.01 26.63
CA ASN A 328 -25.30 6.08 26.93
C ASN A 328 -26.68 6.64 26.51
N ALA A 329 -26.72 7.40 25.41
CA ALA A 329 -27.93 8.06 24.96
C ALA A 329 -28.98 6.99 24.60
N ASN A 330 -30.12 7.02 25.29
CA ASN A 330 -31.25 6.16 24.95
C ASN A 330 -31.87 6.68 23.66
N MET A 331 -31.55 6.06 22.52
CA MET A 331 -32.12 6.44 21.24
C MET A 331 -33.34 5.59 20.95
N PRO A 332 -34.56 6.15 20.98
CA PRO A 332 -35.72 5.44 20.47
C PRO A 332 -35.48 5.16 18.99
N VAL A 333 -35.59 3.89 18.60
CA VAL A 333 -35.54 3.49 17.19
C VAL A 333 -36.84 3.97 16.55
N ASN A 334 -36.80 5.16 15.95
CA ASN A 334 -37.96 5.70 15.26
C ASN A 334 -37.99 5.18 13.82
N HIS A 335 -38.65 4.02 13.64
CA HIS A 335 -38.80 3.38 12.33
C HIS A 335 -39.45 4.30 11.30
N CYS A 336 -40.41 5.15 11.72
CA CYS A 336 -41.11 6.07 10.82
C CYS A 336 -40.15 7.07 10.16
N ILE A 337 -39.20 7.63 10.91
CA ILE A 337 -38.16 8.54 10.38
C ILE A 337 -37.29 7.80 9.36
N GLY A 338 -36.86 6.58 9.68
CA GLY A 338 -36.04 5.77 8.78
C GLY A 338 -36.76 5.47 7.45
N CYS A 339 -38.03 5.04 7.53
CA CYS A 339 -38.87 4.75 6.36
C CYS A 339 -39.15 6.00 5.53
N PHE A 340 -39.40 7.14 6.17
CA PHE A 340 -39.62 8.42 5.49
C PHE A 340 -38.35 8.86 4.74
N LEU A 341 -37.19 8.89 5.40
CA LEU A 341 -35.92 9.27 4.77
C LEU A 341 -35.59 8.35 3.59
N TRP A 342 -35.82 7.04 3.74
CA TRP A 342 -35.63 6.07 2.68
C TRP A 342 -36.53 6.35 1.47
N SER A 343 -37.83 6.48 1.70
CA SER A 343 -38.82 6.74 0.66
C SER A 343 -38.55 8.06 -0.07
N PHE A 344 -38.13 9.10 0.66
CA PHE A 344 -37.76 10.38 0.07
C PHE A 344 -36.52 10.26 -0.82
N MET A 345 -35.45 9.63 -0.33
CA MET A 345 -34.20 9.49 -1.06
C MET A 345 -34.31 8.57 -2.30
N GLN A 346 -35.32 7.70 -2.37
CA GLN A 346 -35.64 6.94 -3.58
C GLN A 346 -36.23 7.82 -4.69
N ARG A 347 -36.95 8.89 -4.35
CA ARG A 347 -37.67 9.75 -5.31
C ARG A 347 -36.84 10.92 -5.83
N THR A 348 -35.81 11.35 -5.10
CA THR A 348 -34.96 12.47 -5.52
C THR A 348 -33.50 12.05 -5.73
N LYS A 349 -32.91 12.52 -6.83
CA LYS A 349 -31.48 12.36 -7.10
C LYS A 349 -30.67 13.60 -6.71
N ASP A 350 -31.30 14.76 -6.52
CA ASP A 350 -30.60 16.00 -6.20
C ASP A 350 -30.12 16.00 -4.74
N GLU A 351 -28.80 16.06 -4.55
CA GLU A 351 -28.20 16.11 -3.22
C GLU A 351 -28.65 17.36 -2.45
N LYS A 352 -28.83 18.52 -3.10
CA LYS A 352 -29.23 19.76 -2.40
C LYS A 352 -30.60 19.61 -1.74
N ILE A 353 -31.54 18.98 -2.43
CA ILE A 353 -32.90 18.71 -1.93
C ILE A 353 -32.85 17.71 -0.76
N ILE A 354 -31.99 16.70 -0.86
CA ILE A 354 -31.77 15.71 0.21
C ILE A 354 -31.20 16.37 1.46
N PHE A 355 -30.25 17.30 1.32
CA PHE A 355 -29.70 18.03 2.47
C PHE A 355 -30.69 19.03 3.05
N SER A 356 -31.51 19.70 2.23
CA SER A 356 -32.54 20.61 2.75
C SER A 356 -33.58 19.90 3.61
N LEU A 357 -33.81 18.59 3.38
CA LEU A 357 -34.70 17.78 4.20
C LEU A 357 -34.34 17.79 5.69
N LEU A 358 -33.04 17.89 6.01
CA LEU A 358 -32.56 17.90 7.39
C LEU A 358 -33.09 19.10 8.19
N ARG A 359 -33.45 20.21 7.53
CA ARG A 359 -34.08 21.38 8.18
C ARG A 359 -35.41 21.03 8.84
N HIS A 360 -36.18 20.13 8.22
CA HIS A 360 -37.48 19.68 8.76
C HIS A 360 -37.34 18.81 10.02
N PHE A 361 -36.14 18.29 10.28
CA PHE A 361 -35.80 17.61 11.53
C PHE A 361 -35.18 18.55 12.57
N SER A 362 -35.35 19.86 12.39
CA SER A 362 -34.80 20.91 13.23
C SER A 362 -33.27 20.88 13.31
N ILE A 363 -32.58 20.35 12.30
CA ILE A 363 -31.10 20.35 12.27
C ILE A 363 -30.62 21.74 11.84
N PRO A 364 -29.73 22.39 12.62
CA PRO A 364 -29.21 23.72 12.30
C PRO A 364 -28.53 23.81 10.92
N GLN A 365 -28.65 24.96 10.25
CA GLN A 365 -28.16 25.12 8.87
C GLN A 365 -26.64 25.05 8.75
N ASP A 366 -25.91 25.54 9.75
CA ASP A 366 -24.47 25.41 9.87
C ASP A 366 -24.04 23.93 9.86
N ILE A 367 -24.73 23.08 10.64
CA ILE A 367 -24.49 21.64 10.68
C ILE A 367 -24.74 21.00 9.31
N ILE A 368 -25.82 21.37 8.63
CA ILE A 368 -26.13 20.89 7.28
C ILE A 368 -25.01 21.29 6.31
N ASN A 369 -24.54 22.54 6.36
CA ASN A 369 -23.44 23.02 5.53
C ASN A 369 -22.13 22.26 5.83
N HIS A 370 -21.83 21.97 7.10
CA HIS A 370 -20.67 21.15 7.46
C HIS A 370 -20.79 19.71 6.96
N LEU A 371 -21.99 19.13 6.94
CA LEU A 371 -22.23 17.79 6.42
C LEU A 371 -22.13 17.74 4.89
N MET A 372 -22.66 18.74 4.19
CA MET A 372 -22.55 18.91 2.73
C MET A 372 -21.09 19.05 2.29
N ASN A 373 -20.30 19.83 3.02
CA ASN A 373 -18.90 20.11 2.69
C ASN A 373 -17.91 19.07 3.24
N GLU A 374 -18.40 17.93 3.77
CA GLU A 374 -17.57 16.87 4.38
C GLU A 374 -16.66 17.35 5.53
N ARG A 375 -17.11 18.36 6.30
CA ARG A 375 -16.38 19.00 7.42
C ARG A 375 -16.97 18.71 8.80
N PHE A 376 -18.03 17.89 8.88
CA PHE A 376 -18.66 17.53 10.16
C PHE A 376 -17.72 16.67 11.03
N THR A 377 -17.53 17.07 12.29
CA THR A 377 -16.59 16.45 13.26
C THR A 377 -17.25 16.24 14.63
N GLN A 378 -16.53 15.60 15.57
CA GLN A 378 -17.03 15.33 16.92
C GLN A 378 -17.45 16.58 17.72
N VAL A 379 -16.85 17.74 17.45
CA VAL A 379 -17.21 19.01 18.12
C VAL A 379 -18.67 19.40 17.85
N HIS A 380 -19.20 18.99 16.71
CA HIS A 380 -20.57 19.27 16.31
C HIS A 380 -21.58 18.30 16.91
N PHE A 381 -21.13 17.22 17.57
CA PHE A 381 -22.06 16.23 18.15
C PHE A 381 -22.69 16.77 19.43
N SER A 382 -21.93 17.55 20.21
CA SER A 382 -22.37 18.11 21.49
C SER A 382 -23.40 19.23 21.36
N SER A 383 -23.51 19.85 20.18
CA SER A 383 -24.53 20.88 19.91
C SER A 383 -25.89 20.31 19.47
N LEU A 384 -26.01 18.99 19.38
CA LEU A 384 -27.20 18.31 18.84
C LEU A 384 -27.88 17.46 19.91
N THR A 385 -29.21 17.46 19.87
CA THR A 385 -30.06 16.57 20.67
C THR A 385 -29.93 15.12 20.21
N CYS A 386 -30.24 14.17 21.10
CA CYS A 386 -30.25 12.73 20.77
C CYS A 386 -31.12 12.41 19.55
N LYS A 387 -32.26 13.09 19.38
CA LYS A 387 -33.16 12.93 18.22
C LYS A 387 -32.49 13.37 16.92
N GLN A 388 -31.81 14.52 16.91
CA GLN A 388 -31.07 15.01 15.73
C GLN A 388 -29.89 14.10 15.39
N LEU A 389 -29.17 13.61 16.40
CA LEU A 389 -28.07 12.65 16.21
C LEU A 389 -28.56 11.34 15.58
N PHE A 390 -29.75 10.85 15.97
CA PHE A 390 -30.40 9.70 15.34
C PHE A 390 -30.70 9.97 13.86
N VAL A 391 -31.34 11.11 13.55
CA VAL A 391 -31.66 11.51 12.17
C VAL A 391 -30.39 11.59 11.33
N LEU A 392 -29.33 12.23 11.82
CA LEU A 392 -28.05 12.33 11.10
C LEU A 392 -27.38 10.97 10.90
N LYS A 393 -27.47 10.07 11.88
CA LYS A 393 -26.96 8.71 11.76
C LYS A 393 -27.68 7.96 10.64
N GLU A 394 -29.01 8.01 10.61
CA GLU A 394 -29.81 7.37 9.57
C GLU A 394 -29.58 8.02 8.20
N PHE A 395 -29.51 9.34 8.13
CA PHE A 395 -29.14 10.07 6.92
C PHE A 395 -27.78 9.63 6.37
N CYS A 396 -26.74 9.59 7.22
CA CYS A 396 -25.40 9.12 6.82
C CYS A 396 -25.43 7.66 6.35
N ARG A 397 -26.23 6.80 6.99
CA ARG A 397 -26.42 5.41 6.55
C ARG A 397 -27.01 5.35 5.15
N LEU A 398 -28.05 6.13 4.87
CA LEU A 398 -28.72 6.14 3.57
C LEU A 398 -27.85 6.74 2.46
N MET A 399 -27.10 7.80 2.75
CA MET A 399 -26.13 8.38 1.82
C MET A 399 -25.02 7.40 1.44
N ASP A 400 -24.52 6.64 2.43
CA ASP A 400 -23.53 5.58 2.21
C ASP A 400 -24.11 4.45 1.35
N LEU A 401 -25.34 4.03 1.64
CA LEU A 401 -26.05 3.00 0.86
C LEU A 401 -26.30 3.44 -0.57
N ARG A 402 -26.72 4.68 -0.80
CA ARG A 402 -26.97 5.22 -2.14
C ARG A 402 -25.71 5.23 -3.01
N LYS A 403 -24.54 5.53 -2.44
CA LYS A 403 -23.26 5.52 -3.16
C LYS A 403 -22.70 4.10 -3.35
N GLY A 404 -23.02 3.19 -2.44
CA GLY A 404 -22.42 1.84 -2.37
C GLY A 404 -23.32 0.69 -2.84
N THR A 405 -24.52 0.98 -3.35
CA THR A 405 -25.51 -0.02 -3.77
C THR A 405 -25.96 0.20 -5.20
N SER A 406 -25.99 -0.85 -6.01
CA SER A 406 -26.50 -0.81 -7.38
C SER A 406 -27.06 -2.17 -7.77
N ILE A 407 -28.15 -2.18 -8.53
CA ILE A 407 -28.76 -3.41 -9.06
C ILE A 407 -28.52 -3.42 -10.57
N PHE A 408 -28.01 -4.54 -11.07
CA PHE A 408 -27.75 -4.78 -12.47
C PHE A 408 -28.71 -5.85 -12.96
N ILE A 409 -29.40 -5.58 -14.06
CA ILE A 409 -30.21 -6.57 -14.76
C ILE A 409 -29.27 -7.44 -15.59
N LEU A 410 -29.39 -8.76 -15.46
CA LEU A 410 -28.58 -9.70 -16.20
C LEU A 410 -29.18 -9.96 -17.60
N PRO A 411 -28.34 -10.27 -18.60
CA PRO A 411 -28.80 -10.75 -19.90
C PRO A 411 -29.77 -11.94 -19.79
N GLN A 412 -30.72 -12.01 -20.73
CA GLN A 412 -31.78 -13.02 -20.76
C GLN A 412 -31.25 -14.46 -20.64
N HIS A 413 -30.18 -14.80 -21.37
CA HIS A 413 -29.60 -16.15 -21.32
C HIS A 413 -29.04 -16.53 -19.93
N LEU A 414 -28.60 -15.56 -19.11
CA LEU A 414 -28.19 -15.81 -17.73
C LEU A 414 -29.40 -15.94 -16.80
N TYR A 415 -30.43 -15.13 -17.01
CA TYR A 415 -31.71 -15.25 -16.30
C TYR A 415 -32.32 -16.64 -16.50
N GLU A 416 -32.40 -17.12 -17.75
CA GLU A 416 -32.96 -18.44 -18.07
C GLU A 416 -32.19 -19.57 -17.41
N LYS A 417 -30.85 -19.48 -17.37
CA LYS A 417 -30.00 -20.44 -16.66
C LYS A 417 -30.19 -20.38 -15.14
N GLN A 418 -30.26 -19.18 -14.56
CA GLN A 418 -30.58 -19.02 -13.14
C GLN A 418 -31.96 -19.61 -12.80
N ARG A 419 -32.96 -19.37 -13.65
CA ARG A 419 -34.32 -19.94 -13.53
C ARG A 419 -34.29 -21.46 -13.58
N ALA A 420 -33.63 -22.05 -14.58
CA ALA A 420 -33.51 -23.50 -14.72
C ALA A 420 -32.80 -24.14 -13.51
N ALA A 421 -31.69 -23.56 -13.05
CA ALA A 421 -30.97 -24.04 -11.88
C ALA A 421 -31.80 -23.92 -10.59
N LEU A 422 -32.63 -22.89 -10.47
CA LEU A 422 -33.50 -22.68 -9.31
C LEU A 422 -34.66 -23.67 -9.29
N LEU A 423 -35.32 -23.88 -10.44
CA LEU A 423 -36.34 -24.91 -10.62
C LEU A 423 -35.82 -26.30 -10.24
N LEU A 424 -34.62 -26.65 -10.73
CA LEU A 424 -33.96 -27.90 -10.41
C LEU A 424 -33.62 -28.02 -8.92
N LYS A 425 -33.14 -26.94 -8.31
CA LYS A 425 -32.79 -26.91 -6.87
C LYS A 425 -34.01 -27.08 -5.97
N GLU A 426 -35.12 -26.44 -6.30
CA GLU A 426 -36.36 -26.46 -5.52
C GLU A 426 -37.28 -27.63 -5.90
N SER A 427 -36.94 -28.39 -6.96
CA SER A 427 -37.75 -29.51 -7.47
C SER A 427 -39.16 -29.08 -7.91
N LEU A 428 -39.25 -27.96 -8.63
CA LEU A 428 -40.50 -27.37 -9.11
C LEU A 428 -40.67 -27.56 -10.62
N CYS A 429 -41.92 -27.74 -11.08
CA CYS A 429 -42.23 -28.11 -12.47
C CYS A 429 -42.59 -26.95 -13.40
N LEU A 430 -43.13 -25.82 -12.91
CA LEU A 430 -43.77 -24.84 -13.80
C LEU A 430 -43.35 -23.39 -13.57
N ASP A 431 -43.07 -22.94 -12.34
CA ASP A 431 -42.48 -21.62 -12.10
C ASP A 431 -41.51 -21.59 -10.91
N PRO A 432 -40.36 -20.88 -11.04
CA PRO A 432 -39.47 -20.67 -9.92
C PRO A 432 -40.14 -19.76 -8.89
N PRO A 433 -40.02 -20.04 -7.58
CA PRO A 433 -40.38 -19.07 -6.58
C PRO A 433 -39.39 -17.89 -6.70
N GLN A 434 -39.83 -16.69 -6.29
CA GLN A 434 -38.92 -15.56 -6.18
C GLN A 434 -37.67 -15.98 -5.39
N SER A 435 -36.48 -15.66 -5.89
CA SER A 435 -35.25 -15.96 -5.17
C SER A 435 -35.02 -14.88 -4.11
N LEU A 436 -35.81 -14.94 -3.05
CA LEU A 436 -35.80 -13.93 -1.98
C LEU A 436 -34.52 -14.01 -1.15
N GLY A 437 -33.65 -13.03 -1.35
CA GLY A 437 -32.57 -12.68 -0.44
C GLY A 437 -33.04 -11.68 0.61
N TYR A 438 -32.34 -11.65 1.76
CA TYR A 438 -32.66 -10.76 2.88
C TYR A 438 -31.45 -9.89 3.25
N ILE A 439 -31.60 -8.57 3.25
CA ILE A 439 -30.53 -7.63 3.60
C ILE A 439 -30.73 -7.05 4.99
N CYS A 440 -29.68 -7.05 5.81
CA CYS A 440 -29.62 -6.26 7.01
C CYS A 440 -28.82 -4.98 6.78
N PHE A 441 -29.51 -3.85 6.64
CA PHE A 441 -28.89 -2.53 6.45
C PHE A 441 -28.21 -1.96 7.71
N VAL A 442 -28.39 -2.58 8.89
CA VAL A 442 -27.71 -2.16 10.12
C VAL A 442 -26.30 -2.72 10.17
N CYS A 443 -26.14 -4.03 9.98
CA CYS A 443 -24.82 -4.67 9.97
C CYS A 443 -24.10 -4.59 8.63
N ASN A 444 -24.74 -4.02 7.60
CA ASN A 444 -24.20 -3.91 6.25
C ASN A 444 -23.83 -5.29 5.68
N ASP A 445 -24.60 -6.32 6.05
CA ASP A 445 -24.36 -7.71 5.66
C ASP A 445 -25.59 -8.27 5.00
N ILE A 446 -25.37 -9.18 4.05
CA ILE A 446 -26.45 -9.80 3.29
C ILE A 446 -26.61 -11.24 3.75
N LYS A 447 -27.86 -11.66 3.90
CA LYS A 447 -28.26 -12.98 4.38
C LYS A 447 -29.16 -13.60 3.32
N PHE A 448 -28.85 -14.82 2.92
CA PHE A 448 -29.61 -15.50 1.88
C PHE A 448 -30.21 -16.78 2.45
N PHE A 449 -31.51 -16.95 2.22
CA PHE A 449 -32.22 -18.20 2.46
C PHE A 449 -32.81 -18.60 1.12
N LEU A 450 -32.53 -19.82 0.71
CA LEU A 450 -33.38 -20.49 -0.26
C LEU A 450 -34.13 -21.51 0.60
N THR A 451 -35.33 -21.14 1.02
CA THR A 451 -36.22 -21.99 1.79
C THR A 451 -36.74 -23.07 0.86
N LYS A 452 -36.34 -24.31 1.10
CA LYS A 452 -36.99 -25.47 0.50
C LYS A 452 -38.42 -25.51 1.02
N VAL A 453 -39.41 -25.27 0.17
CA VAL A 453 -40.82 -25.46 0.52
C VAL A 453 -41.04 -26.97 0.62
N SER A 454 -41.08 -27.53 1.84
CA SER A 454 -41.40 -28.94 2.05
C SER A 454 -42.73 -29.07 2.77
N ASN A 455 -43.60 -29.96 2.30
CA ASN A 455 -44.90 -30.28 2.91
C ASN A 455 -44.81 -31.02 4.26
N SER A 456 -43.61 -31.24 4.82
CA SER A 456 -43.46 -31.82 6.15
C SER A 456 -43.31 -30.73 7.20
N SER A 457 -44.06 -30.84 8.29
CA SER A 457 -44.11 -29.92 9.45
C SER A 457 -42.78 -29.76 10.21
N ARG A 458 -41.71 -30.38 9.74
CA ARG A 458 -40.35 -30.18 10.23
C ARG A 458 -39.59 -29.32 9.24
N HIS A 459 -39.65 -28.00 9.42
CA HIS A 459 -38.72 -27.05 8.81
C HIS A 459 -37.28 -27.41 9.20
N SER A 460 -36.67 -28.33 8.45
CA SER A 460 -35.31 -28.75 8.73
C SER A 460 -34.36 -27.62 8.33
N ASN A 461 -33.75 -27.00 9.33
CA ASN A 461 -32.66 -26.01 9.22
C ASN A 461 -31.39 -26.58 8.53
N ARG A 462 -31.48 -27.65 7.74
CA ARG A 462 -30.35 -28.55 7.50
C ARG A 462 -29.40 -28.12 6.40
N LEU A 463 -29.67 -27.09 5.61
CA LEU A 463 -28.70 -26.57 4.64
C LEU A 463 -28.77 -25.04 4.44
N ALA A 464 -28.63 -24.28 5.52
CA ALA A 464 -28.24 -22.86 5.44
C ALA A 464 -26.72 -22.74 5.15
N ARG A 465 -26.28 -22.96 3.90
CA ARG A 465 -24.94 -22.51 3.47
C ARG A 465 -24.97 -21.00 3.22
N GLY A 466 -25.00 -20.22 4.31
CA GLY A 466 -25.13 -18.75 4.24
C GLY A 466 -25.41 -18.05 5.58
N SER A 467 -24.63 -18.35 6.63
CA SER A 467 -24.69 -17.71 7.97
C SER A 467 -26.01 -17.86 8.78
N LEU A 468 -25.89 -18.57 9.91
CA LEU A 468 -26.88 -18.94 10.94
C LEU A 468 -27.63 -17.77 11.67
N ARG A 469 -28.09 -16.71 10.99
CA ARG A 469 -28.43 -15.45 11.68
C ARG A 469 -29.65 -14.68 11.13
N VAL A 470 -30.71 -15.36 10.71
CA VAL A 470 -32.05 -14.71 10.59
C VAL A 470 -33.01 -15.42 11.52
N VAL A 471 -33.77 -14.61 12.25
CA VAL A 471 -34.69 -15.06 13.29
C VAL A 471 -36.06 -14.50 12.93
N VAL A 472 -37.11 -15.27 13.17
CA VAL A 472 -38.48 -14.79 13.07
C VAL A 472 -38.80 -14.09 14.39
N ASP A 473 -39.13 -12.81 14.34
CA ASP A 473 -39.68 -12.09 15.48
C ASP A 473 -41.19 -12.37 15.54
N ASN A 474 -41.59 -13.16 16.53
CA ASN A 474 -42.97 -13.54 16.80
C ASN A 474 -43.68 -12.61 17.81
N ASN A 475 -43.02 -11.54 18.27
CA ASN A 475 -43.61 -10.62 19.25
C ASN A 475 -44.49 -9.54 18.60
N SER A 476 -44.53 -9.47 17.27
CA SER A 476 -45.34 -8.54 16.48
C SER A 476 -46.62 -9.25 15.98
N GLU A 477 -47.73 -8.51 15.80
CA GLU A 477 -48.94 -9.01 15.10
C GLU A 477 -48.66 -9.49 13.66
N SER A 478 -47.50 -9.12 13.09
CA SER A 478 -47.01 -9.57 11.80
C SER A 478 -45.67 -10.30 11.95
N LEU A 479 -45.52 -11.46 11.31
CA LEU A 479 -44.25 -12.19 11.27
C LEU A 479 -43.19 -11.33 10.59
N LYS A 480 -42.13 -10.96 11.33
CA LYS A 480 -41.01 -10.17 10.80
C LYS A 480 -39.73 -10.97 10.82
N LEU A 481 -38.99 -10.94 9.71
CA LEU A 481 -37.66 -11.53 9.63
C LEU A 481 -36.62 -10.51 10.09
N VAL A 482 -35.83 -10.85 11.10
CA VAL A 482 -34.83 -9.95 11.70
C VAL A 482 -33.44 -10.56 11.71
N CYS A 483 -32.41 -9.74 11.85
CA CYS A 483 -31.04 -10.22 11.87
C CYS A 483 -30.70 -10.84 13.24
N GLY A 484 -30.55 -12.16 13.30
CA GLY A 484 -30.08 -12.95 14.44
C GLY A 484 -28.59 -12.80 14.76
N ARG A 485 -27.99 -11.62 14.51
CA ARG A 485 -26.58 -11.36 14.83
C ARG A 485 -26.40 -11.34 16.34
N LYS A 486 -26.00 -12.50 16.91
CA LYS A 486 -25.54 -12.58 18.29
C LYS A 486 -24.25 -11.76 18.46
N PRO A 487 -24.08 -11.06 19.59
CA PRO A 487 -22.81 -10.42 19.91
C PRO A 487 -21.76 -11.52 20.03
N GLU A 488 -20.79 -11.54 19.12
CA GLU A 488 -19.66 -12.48 19.19
C GLU A 488 -18.91 -12.24 20.50
N ARG A 489 -19.09 -13.17 21.46
CA ARG A 489 -18.31 -13.20 22.69
C ARG A 489 -16.83 -13.27 22.31
N HIS A 490 -16.00 -12.43 22.93
CA HIS A 490 -14.55 -12.54 22.74
C HIS A 490 -14.12 -13.95 23.13
N VAL A 491 -13.76 -14.78 22.14
CA VAL A 491 -13.12 -16.06 22.41
C VAL A 491 -11.83 -15.74 23.18
N LYS A 492 -11.67 -16.39 24.33
CA LYS A 492 -10.65 -16.18 25.37
C LYS A 492 -9.21 -16.49 24.91
N ASN A 493 -8.80 -16.16 23.69
CA ASN A 493 -7.51 -16.55 23.13
C ASN A 493 -6.38 -15.53 23.34
N SER A 494 -6.60 -14.40 24.03
CA SER A 494 -5.47 -13.63 24.57
C SER A 494 -5.11 -14.14 25.97
N LYS A 495 -4.42 -15.29 26.04
CA LYS A 495 -3.78 -15.79 27.28
C LYS A 495 -2.68 -14.86 27.82
N LYS A 496 -2.33 -13.78 27.12
CA LYS A 496 -1.49 -12.71 27.70
C LYS A 496 -2.30 -11.94 28.74
N LYS A 497 -1.89 -12.11 30.00
CA LYS A 497 -2.34 -11.39 31.20
C LYS A 497 -2.47 -9.88 30.89
N TRP A 498 -3.69 -9.41 30.61
CA TRP A 498 -4.06 -8.00 30.70
C TRP A 498 -4.24 -7.62 32.17
N LYS A 499 -3.28 -7.99 33.02
CA LYS A 499 -3.32 -7.65 34.43
C LYS A 499 -3.01 -6.15 34.52
N ASP A 500 -4.03 -5.38 34.87
CA ASP A 500 -3.98 -4.06 35.49
C ASP A 500 -3.94 -2.78 34.62
N ASP A 501 -4.00 -2.86 33.29
CA ASP A 501 -4.21 -1.63 32.49
C ASP A 501 -5.70 -1.24 32.46
N GLN A 502 -6.09 -0.29 33.31
CA GLN A 502 -7.45 0.28 33.32
C GLN A 502 -7.88 0.81 31.95
N LYS A 503 -6.95 1.33 31.12
CA LYS A 503 -7.25 1.82 29.76
C LYS A 503 -7.61 0.66 28.82
N ALA A 504 -7.04 -0.51 29.05
CA ALA A 504 -7.38 -1.70 28.29
C ALA A 504 -8.77 -2.22 28.63
N ILE A 505 -9.10 -2.26 29.92
CA ILE A 505 -10.41 -2.70 30.43
C ILE A 505 -11.51 -1.78 29.91
N SER A 506 -11.34 -0.46 30.01
CA SER A 506 -12.32 0.51 29.51
C SER A 506 -12.53 0.41 27.99
N ARG A 507 -11.45 0.23 27.21
CA ARG A 507 -11.53 -0.03 25.76
C ARG A 507 -12.28 -1.32 25.43
N LYS A 508 -12.10 -2.37 26.22
CA LYS A 508 -12.81 -3.65 26.04
C LYS A 508 -14.30 -3.47 26.33
N MET A 509 -14.65 -2.85 27.47
CA MET A 509 -16.03 -2.56 27.86
C MET A 509 -16.74 -1.69 26.81
N PHE A 510 -16.08 -0.65 26.31
CA PHE A 510 -16.61 0.21 25.27
C PHE A 510 -16.89 -0.55 23.96
N LYS A 511 -15.96 -1.41 23.52
CA LYS A 511 -16.17 -2.28 22.34
C LYS A 511 -17.29 -3.28 22.53
N GLU A 512 -17.52 -3.74 23.77
CA GLU A 512 -18.61 -4.64 24.11
C GLU A 512 -19.96 -3.92 24.08
N LYS A 513 -20.07 -2.74 24.72
CA LYS A 513 -21.24 -1.86 24.62
C LYS A 513 -21.59 -1.56 23.16
N GLN A 514 -20.60 -1.19 22.34
CA GLN A 514 -20.82 -0.88 20.93
C GLN A 514 -21.35 -2.09 20.15
N ARG A 515 -20.86 -3.30 20.43
CA ARG A 515 -21.35 -4.53 19.78
C ARG A 515 -22.76 -4.91 20.23
N ASN A 516 -23.05 -4.79 21.52
CA ASN A 516 -24.37 -5.07 22.07
C ASN A 516 -25.41 -4.10 21.52
N PHE A 517 -25.07 -2.81 21.43
CA PHE A 517 -25.91 -1.80 20.80
C PHE A 517 -26.23 -2.13 19.34
N LEU A 518 -25.21 -2.46 18.52
CA LEU A 518 -25.42 -2.86 17.13
C LEU A 518 -26.23 -4.15 17.00
N SER A 519 -26.02 -5.12 17.89
CA SER A 519 -26.77 -6.38 17.91
C SER A 519 -28.24 -6.14 18.21
N LYS A 520 -28.54 -5.33 19.23
CA LYS A 520 -29.91 -4.92 19.56
C LYS A 520 -30.58 -4.23 18.36
N GLN A 521 -29.90 -3.25 17.75
CA GLN A 521 -30.43 -2.58 16.57
C GLN A 521 -30.67 -3.54 15.38
N CYS A 522 -29.83 -4.57 15.20
CA CYS A 522 -30.02 -5.58 14.15
C CYS A 522 -31.25 -6.46 14.38
N ILE A 523 -31.57 -6.74 15.65
CA ILE A 523 -32.76 -7.52 16.04
C ILE A 523 -34.02 -6.66 15.88
N ASP A 524 -33.94 -5.38 16.25
CA ASP A 524 -35.07 -4.46 16.17
C ASP A 524 -35.39 -4.02 14.72
N THR A 525 -34.48 -4.25 13.76
CA THR A 525 -34.66 -3.81 12.37
C THR A 525 -35.08 -4.97 11.47
N PRO A 526 -36.26 -4.89 10.81
CA PRO A 526 -36.68 -5.91 9.86
C PRO A 526 -35.73 -5.97 8.66
N LEU A 527 -35.48 -7.18 8.19
CA LEU A 527 -34.73 -7.44 6.98
C LEU A 527 -35.52 -7.01 5.76
N GLN A 528 -34.81 -6.59 4.72
CA GLN A 528 -35.40 -6.14 3.47
C GLN A 528 -35.24 -7.23 2.41
N GLU A 529 -36.34 -7.57 1.76
CA GLU A 529 -36.41 -8.59 0.72
C GLU A 529 -35.84 -8.07 -0.59
N ILE A 530 -35.06 -8.91 -1.28
CA ILE A 530 -34.48 -8.62 -2.59
C ILE A 530 -34.55 -9.86 -3.46
N ASP A 531 -35.15 -9.72 -4.63
CA ASP A 531 -35.09 -10.75 -5.66
C ASP A 531 -33.75 -10.67 -6.40
N LEU A 532 -33.02 -11.79 -6.42
CA LEU A 532 -31.77 -11.93 -7.18
C LEU A 532 -31.94 -12.68 -8.50
N LEU A 533 -33.13 -13.22 -8.80
CA LEU A 533 -33.36 -13.90 -10.06
C LEU A 533 -33.26 -12.90 -11.22
N GLY A 534 -32.33 -13.13 -12.15
CA GLY A 534 -32.05 -12.20 -13.25
C GLY A 534 -31.32 -10.93 -12.85
N HIS A 535 -30.83 -10.84 -11.61
CA HIS A 535 -30.20 -9.63 -11.09
C HIS A 535 -28.82 -9.91 -10.48
N SER A 536 -27.97 -8.88 -10.51
CA SER A 536 -26.77 -8.81 -9.68
C SER A 536 -26.82 -7.56 -8.82
N LEU A 537 -26.53 -7.73 -7.53
CA LEU A 537 -26.50 -6.66 -6.55
C LEU A 537 -25.06 -6.29 -6.22
N GLN A 538 -24.66 -5.06 -6.49
CA GLN A 538 -23.52 -4.44 -5.84
C GLN A 538 -23.95 -3.93 -4.48
N PHE A 539 -23.27 -4.36 -3.42
CA PHE A 539 -23.50 -3.88 -2.07
C PHE A 539 -22.19 -3.86 -1.28
N ASN A 540 -21.78 -2.69 -0.77
CA ASN A 540 -20.51 -2.51 -0.04
C ASN A 540 -19.29 -3.06 -0.80
N ASN A 541 -19.18 -2.72 -2.09
CA ASN A 541 -18.12 -3.17 -3.00
C ASN A 541 -18.05 -4.70 -3.20
N LYS A 542 -19.14 -5.41 -2.93
CA LYS A 542 -19.31 -6.82 -3.27
C LYS A 542 -20.38 -6.94 -4.35
N MET A 543 -20.07 -7.66 -5.42
CA MET A 543 -21.03 -8.05 -6.44
C MET A 543 -21.61 -9.41 -6.06
N ILE A 544 -22.93 -9.50 -5.95
CA ILE A 544 -23.65 -10.68 -5.51
C ILE A 544 -24.67 -11.07 -6.56
N THR A 545 -24.82 -12.36 -6.82
CA THR A 545 -25.78 -12.88 -7.81
C THR A 545 -26.04 -14.37 -7.56
N LEU A 546 -26.96 -14.98 -8.32
CA LEU A 546 -27.19 -16.42 -8.31
C LEU A 546 -26.24 -17.15 -9.26
N CYS A 547 -25.72 -18.27 -8.80
CA CYS A 547 -25.00 -19.22 -9.63
C CYS A 547 -25.94 -19.81 -10.69
N THR A 548 -25.53 -19.73 -11.96
CA THR A 548 -26.28 -20.26 -13.11
C THR A 548 -26.39 -21.78 -13.13
N THR A 549 -25.54 -22.50 -12.39
CA THR A 549 -25.53 -23.98 -12.37
C THR A 549 -26.37 -24.57 -11.23
N CYS A 550 -26.39 -23.90 -10.07
CA CYS A 550 -26.91 -24.49 -8.84
C CYS A 550 -27.73 -23.52 -7.99
N ALA A 551 -28.06 -22.35 -8.54
CA ALA A 551 -28.87 -21.30 -7.93
C ALA A 551 -28.43 -20.89 -6.51
N ASN A 552 -27.19 -21.19 -6.13
CA ASN A 552 -26.63 -20.73 -4.87
C ASN A 552 -26.16 -19.29 -5.06
N VAL A 553 -26.43 -18.45 -4.06
CA VAL A 553 -25.93 -17.08 -4.07
C VAL A 553 -24.41 -17.08 -3.97
N CYS A 554 -23.76 -16.34 -4.84
CA CYS A 554 -22.32 -16.25 -4.94
C CYS A 554 -21.83 -14.82 -5.06
N LEU A 555 -20.58 -14.62 -4.61
CA LEU A 555 -19.84 -13.39 -4.83
C LEU A 555 -19.13 -13.47 -6.19
N ILE A 556 -19.33 -12.46 -7.03
CA ILE A 556 -18.57 -12.31 -8.27
C ILE A 556 -17.22 -11.69 -7.90
N GLU A 557 -16.16 -12.45 -8.12
CA GLU A 557 -14.77 -11.98 -8.01
C GLU A 557 -14.21 -11.78 -9.42
N ALA A 558 -13.12 -11.01 -9.55
CA ALA A 558 -12.50 -10.72 -10.84
C ALA A 558 -12.08 -12.00 -11.62
N ASN A 559 -11.86 -13.11 -10.91
CA ASN A 559 -11.52 -14.41 -11.47
C ASN A 559 -12.72 -15.39 -11.51
N SER A 560 -13.96 -14.94 -11.29
CA SER A 560 -15.12 -15.84 -11.36
C SER A 560 -15.36 -16.36 -12.78
N LEU A 561 -14.97 -15.60 -13.81
CA LEU A 561 -15.09 -15.96 -15.23
C LEU A 561 -13.85 -16.65 -15.80
N SER A 562 -12.76 -16.79 -15.04
CA SER A 562 -11.55 -17.45 -15.57
C SER A 562 -11.70 -18.97 -15.73
N TYR A 563 -12.76 -19.55 -15.16
CA TYR A 563 -13.00 -20.99 -15.15
C TYR A 563 -14.26 -21.40 -15.93
N SER A 564 -15.09 -20.44 -16.32
CA SER A 564 -16.36 -20.66 -17.02
C SER A 564 -16.80 -19.36 -17.69
N THR A 565 -17.43 -19.48 -18.85
CA THR A 565 -18.15 -18.37 -19.50
C THR A 565 -19.42 -17.97 -18.73
N GLU A 566 -19.82 -18.76 -17.73
CA GLU A 566 -21.01 -18.54 -16.93
C GLU A 566 -20.71 -18.12 -15.49
N ILE A 567 -21.63 -17.34 -14.93
CA ILE A 567 -21.59 -16.92 -13.52
C ILE A 567 -21.75 -18.14 -12.62
N ASN A 568 -20.74 -18.42 -11.80
CA ASN A 568 -20.74 -19.59 -10.94
C ASN A 568 -20.23 -19.31 -9.51
N CYS A 569 -20.60 -20.19 -8.58
CA CYS A 569 -20.21 -20.10 -7.17
C CYS A 569 -18.84 -20.73 -6.85
N LYS A 570 -18.06 -21.12 -7.85
CA LYS A 570 -16.79 -21.89 -7.77
C LYS A 570 -16.92 -23.30 -7.19
N VAL A 571 -17.87 -23.56 -6.29
CA VAL A 571 -18.15 -24.90 -5.76
C VAL A 571 -18.71 -25.81 -6.84
N CYS A 572 -19.57 -25.28 -7.72
CA CYS A 572 -20.23 -26.06 -8.77
C CYS A 572 -19.29 -26.40 -9.94
N HIS A 573 -18.12 -25.73 -10.06
CA HIS A 573 -17.05 -26.04 -11.04
C HIS A 573 -15.79 -26.69 -10.45
N MET A 574 -15.75 -26.96 -9.14
CA MET A 574 -14.77 -27.94 -8.66
C MET A 574 -15.19 -29.28 -9.26
N THR A 575 -14.46 -29.75 -10.26
CA THR A 575 -14.69 -31.02 -10.95
C THR A 575 -15.04 -32.09 -9.91
N LYS A 576 -16.28 -32.58 -9.98
CA LYS A 576 -16.81 -33.59 -9.04
C LYS A 576 -16.00 -34.89 -9.08
N LYS A 577 -15.14 -35.04 -10.08
CA LYS A 577 -14.18 -36.12 -10.20
C LYS A 577 -12.85 -35.55 -10.67
N ASP A 578 -11.81 -35.76 -9.87
CA ASP A 578 -10.42 -35.66 -10.30
C ASP A 578 -9.86 -37.09 -10.28
N VAL A 579 -8.80 -37.35 -11.04
CA VAL A 579 -8.06 -38.61 -10.95
C VAL A 579 -7.25 -38.59 -9.66
N CYS A 580 -7.56 -39.50 -8.73
CA CYS A 580 -6.82 -39.62 -7.50
C CYS A 580 -5.36 -39.95 -7.80
N ILE A 581 -4.40 -39.11 -7.37
CA ILE A 581 -2.98 -39.32 -7.66
C ILE A 581 -2.44 -40.67 -7.15
N LYS A 582 -3.07 -41.23 -6.11
CA LYS A 582 -2.65 -42.47 -5.46
C LYS A 582 -3.27 -43.72 -6.10
N CYS A 583 -4.59 -43.73 -6.28
CA CYS A 583 -5.31 -44.93 -6.75
C CYS A 583 -5.82 -44.81 -8.19
N GLN A 584 -5.56 -43.68 -8.86
CA GLN A 584 -5.99 -43.37 -10.23
C GLN A 584 -7.51 -43.46 -10.47
N ALA A 585 -8.31 -43.63 -9.41
CA ALA A 585 -9.76 -43.65 -9.52
C ALA A 585 -10.27 -42.22 -9.81
N GLU A 586 -11.11 -42.10 -10.82
CA GLU A 586 -11.81 -40.88 -11.15
C GLU A 586 -12.99 -40.68 -10.19
N THR A 587 -12.76 -39.90 -9.12
CA THR A 587 -13.72 -39.74 -8.02
C THR A 587 -13.55 -38.38 -7.35
N ALA A 588 -14.45 -38.03 -6.42
CA ALA A 588 -14.33 -36.81 -5.64
C ALA A 588 -13.03 -36.84 -4.81
N CYS A 589 -12.14 -35.90 -5.09
CA CYS A 589 -10.82 -35.82 -4.47
C CYS A 589 -10.66 -34.58 -3.59
N ASN A 590 -10.00 -34.74 -2.45
CA ASN A 590 -9.47 -33.64 -1.66
C ASN A 590 -8.12 -33.20 -2.20
N ARG A 591 -7.83 -31.90 -2.16
CA ARG A 591 -6.50 -31.38 -2.53
C ARG A 591 -5.58 -31.40 -1.31
N ILE A 592 -4.63 -32.34 -1.29
CA ILE A 592 -3.65 -32.49 -0.22
C ILE A 592 -2.29 -31.92 -0.63
N LEU A 593 -1.49 -31.46 0.35
CA LEU A 593 -0.11 -31.04 0.11
C LEU A 593 0.79 -32.28 0.02
N VAL A 594 1.52 -32.40 -1.08
CA VAL A 594 2.49 -33.46 -1.35
C VAL A 594 3.82 -32.85 -1.76
N TYR A 595 4.90 -33.51 -1.34
CA TYR A 595 6.26 -33.16 -1.73
C TYR A 595 6.60 -33.86 -3.06
N ASN A 596 7.06 -33.10 -4.06
CA ASN A 596 7.50 -33.66 -5.34
C ASN A 596 9.03 -33.83 -5.31
N THR A 597 9.54 -35.03 -5.50
CA THR A 597 10.99 -35.28 -5.52
C THR A 597 11.68 -34.67 -6.74
N LYS A 598 10.96 -34.44 -7.84
CA LYS A 598 11.47 -33.81 -9.08
C LYS A 598 11.37 -32.29 -9.06
N LYS A 599 10.57 -31.71 -8.17
CA LYS A 599 10.41 -30.26 -7.98
C LYS A 599 10.36 -29.98 -6.48
N PRO A 600 11.40 -29.40 -5.85
CA PRO A 600 11.54 -29.28 -4.39
C PRO A 600 10.58 -28.22 -3.78
N LEU A 601 9.29 -28.35 -4.06
CA LEU A 601 8.20 -27.49 -3.64
C LEU A 601 7.01 -28.36 -3.24
N LEU A 602 6.39 -28.00 -2.13
CA LEU A 602 5.11 -28.57 -1.73
C LEU A 602 4.04 -28.10 -2.72
N HIS A 603 3.34 -29.05 -3.34
CA HIS A 603 2.27 -28.76 -4.30
C HIS A 603 0.97 -29.45 -3.86
N LYS A 604 -0.17 -28.96 -4.35
CA LYS A 604 -1.48 -29.54 -4.06
C LYS A 604 -1.81 -30.59 -5.11
N ALA A 605 -2.01 -31.84 -4.70
CA ALA A 605 -2.47 -32.91 -5.57
C ALA A 605 -3.85 -33.45 -5.15
N PRO A 606 -4.70 -33.86 -6.11
CA PRO A 606 -5.99 -34.46 -5.83
C PRO A 606 -5.81 -35.90 -5.29
N MET A 607 -6.45 -36.22 -4.17
CA MET A 607 -6.48 -37.57 -3.61
C MET A 607 -7.88 -37.90 -3.08
N CYS A 608 -8.41 -39.10 -3.40
CA CYS A 608 -9.76 -39.49 -2.99
C CYS A 608 -9.89 -39.59 -1.46
N ASN A 609 -11.12 -39.55 -0.93
CA ASN A 609 -11.37 -39.63 0.51
C ASN A 609 -10.69 -40.85 1.16
N SER A 610 -10.85 -42.05 0.59
CA SER A 610 -10.25 -43.28 1.13
C SER A 610 -8.73 -43.20 1.19
N CYS A 611 -8.09 -42.71 0.12
CA CYS A 611 -6.64 -42.52 0.10
C CYS A 611 -6.19 -41.45 1.09
N THR A 612 -6.96 -40.35 1.22
CA THR A 612 -6.70 -39.22 2.14
C THR A 612 -6.70 -39.68 3.58
N THR A 613 -7.67 -40.49 4.00
CA THR A 613 -7.74 -41.03 5.35
C THR A 613 -6.52 -41.90 5.67
N ILE A 614 -6.10 -42.76 4.73
CA ILE A 614 -4.90 -43.59 4.89
C ILE A 614 -3.63 -42.73 4.97
N TYR A 615 -3.54 -41.68 4.14
CA TYR A 615 -2.39 -40.77 4.14
C TYR A 615 -2.29 -39.95 5.44
N ALA A 616 -3.43 -39.51 5.99
CA ALA A 616 -3.48 -38.80 7.26
C ALA A 616 -3.05 -39.69 8.45
N GLN A 617 -3.33 -40.99 8.39
CA GLN A 617 -2.93 -41.97 9.41
C GLN A 617 -1.45 -42.35 9.33
N LYS A 618 -0.82 -42.24 8.16
CA LYS A 618 0.57 -42.65 7.91
C LYS A 618 1.57 -41.50 7.80
N GLN A 619 1.24 -40.29 8.25
CA GLN A 619 2.25 -39.23 8.28
C GLN A 619 3.35 -39.63 9.26
N PRO A 620 4.62 -39.80 8.82
CA PRO A 620 5.72 -39.80 9.76
C PRO A 620 5.70 -38.43 10.44
N VAL A 621 5.79 -38.43 11.77
CA VAL A 621 6.14 -37.22 12.52
C VAL A 621 7.52 -36.83 12.01
N MET A 622 7.59 -35.81 11.14
CA MET A 622 8.85 -35.16 10.84
C MET A 622 9.25 -34.43 12.12
N ILE A 623 10.19 -35.00 12.85
CA ILE A 623 10.94 -34.32 13.92
C ILE A 623 11.84 -33.27 13.26
#